data_AF-A0AAE8HNF8-F1
#
_entry.id   AF-A0AAE8HNF8-F1
#
_cell.length_a   1.000
_cell.length_b   1.000
_cell.length_c   1.000
_cell.angle_alpha   90.00
_cell.angle_beta   90.00
_cell.angle_gamma   90.00
#
_symmetry.space_group_name_H-M   'P 1'
#
loop_
_entity.id
_entity.type
_entity.pdbx_description
1 polymer ?
#
loop_
_entity_poly.entity_id
_entity_poly.type
_entity_poly.pdbx_seq_one_letter_code
_entity_poly.pdbx_strand_id
1 'polypeptide(L)'
;MTRALLLPALLAAAVLPAAAAAAEDQKDATRTETIAGLVRIVGAQAGIVLYCRKFYTVDDAVSEGLSRTVRRALDVSLGHRQAQTVIAAEGRRVAEEIAAVGAEQWCADQREILNTDGVRVFID
;
A
#
# COMPACT_ATOMS: atom_id res chain seq x y z
N MET A 1 -70.18 0.66 26.09
CA MET A 1 -69.54 1.83 25.45
C MET A 1 -68.84 2.57 26.59
N THR A 2 -67.53 2.61 26.78
CA THR A 2 -66.38 2.80 25.87
C THR A 2 -65.12 2.21 26.55
N ARG A 3 -64.30 1.46 25.78
CA ARG A 3 -62.88 1.15 26.04
C ARG A 3 -62.07 2.47 25.88
N ALA A 4 -60.86 2.69 26.40
CA ALA A 4 -59.74 1.79 26.66
C ALA A 4 -58.75 2.44 27.66
N LEU A 5 -57.94 1.58 28.27
CA LEU A 5 -56.88 1.84 29.24
C LEU A 5 -55.67 2.59 28.64
N LEU A 6 -55.01 3.38 29.51
CA LEU A 6 -53.66 3.93 29.34
C LEU A 6 -52.60 2.81 29.36
N LEU A 7 -51.60 2.87 28.48
CA LEU A 7 -50.25 2.33 28.72
C LEU A 7 -49.23 3.01 27.78
N PRO A 8 -48.06 3.45 28.30
CA PRO A 8 -46.97 4.05 27.54
C PRO A 8 -46.02 2.97 27.01
N ALA A 9 -45.39 3.17 25.85
CA ALA A 9 -44.26 2.34 25.45
C ALA A 9 -43.32 3.08 24.49
N LEU A 10 -42.09 3.25 24.98
CA LEU A 10 -40.90 3.59 24.21
C LEU A 10 -40.82 2.78 22.92
N LEU A 11 -40.52 3.44 21.81
CA LEU A 11 -39.80 2.81 20.69
C LEU A 11 -38.46 3.53 20.54
N ALA A 12 -37.51 3.05 21.34
CA ALA A 12 -36.10 3.25 21.12
C ALA A 12 -35.65 2.42 19.90
N ALA A 13 -34.82 3.06 19.08
CA ALA A 13 -33.70 2.48 18.35
C ALA A 13 -33.95 1.18 17.56
N ALA A 14 -34.37 1.30 16.30
CA ALA A 14 -34.21 0.23 15.32
C ALA A 14 -33.96 0.79 13.91
N VAL A 15 -32.89 1.56 13.74
CA VAL A 15 -32.29 1.78 12.43
C VAL A 15 -30.80 2.01 12.64
N LEU A 16 -29.97 1.19 11.99
CA LEU A 16 -28.53 1.30 11.73
C LEU A 16 -27.71 0.02 12.02
N PRO A 17 -28.04 -1.15 11.45
CA PRO A 17 -27.01 -2.16 11.13
C PRO A 17 -26.26 -1.83 9.82
N ALA A 18 -26.91 -1.12 8.89
CA ALA A 18 -26.38 -0.90 7.54
C ALA A 18 -25.19 0.08 7.48
N ALA A 19 -25.13 1.08 8.37
CA ALA A 19 -24.02 2.03 8.38
C ALA A 19 -22.75 1.47 9.05
N ALA A 20 -22.89 0.52 9.98
CA ALA A 20 -21.75 -0.12 10.62
C ALA A 20 -21.05 -1.09 9.63
N ALA A 21 -21.82 -1.93 8.94
CA ALA A 21 -21.28 -2.84 7.93
C ALA A 21 -20.61 -2.08 6.76
N ALA A 22 -21.25 -1.01 6.26
CA ALA A 22 -20.66 -0.19 5.20
C ALA A 22 -19.37 0.55 5.64
N ALA A 23 -19.26 0.92 6.92
CA ALA A 23 -18.06 1.55 7.47
C ALA A 23 -16.92 0.55 7.69
N GLU A 24 -17.23 -0.70 8.08
CA GLU A 24 -16.26 -1.78 8.20
C GLU A 24 -15.69 -2.19 6.83
N ASP A 25 -16.56 -2.37 5.82
CA ASP A 25 -16.14 -2.67 4.45
C ASP A 25 -15.23 -1.58 3.86
N GLN A 26 -15.55 -0.31 4.11
CA GLN A 26 -14.75 0.81 3.60
C GLN A 26 -13.37 0.89 4.27
N LYS A 27 -13.28 0.56 5.56
CA LYS A 27 -12.02 0.50 6.30
C LYS A 27 -11.13 -0.64 5.81
N ASP A 28 -11.72 -1.80 5.53
CA ASP A 28 -10.99 -2.96 5.00
C ASP A 28 -10.50 -2.75 3.56
N ALA A 29 -11.30 -2.10 2.72
CA ALA A 29 -10.89 -1.69 1.38
C ALA A 29 -9.69 -0.72 1.42
N THR A 30 -9.78 0.33 2.25
CA THR A 30 -8.71 1.32 2.42
C THR A 30 -7.42 0.68 2.95
N ARG A 31 -7.53 -0.26 3.89
CA ARG A 31 -6.38 -1.00 4.42
C ARG A 31 -5.73 -1.86 3.34
N THR A 32 -6.54 -2.54 2.52
CA THR A 32 -6.06 -3.40 1.44
C THR A 32 -5.31 -2.59 0.39
N GLU A 33 -5.86 -1.45 -0.02
CA GLU A 33 -5.21 -0.52 -0.96
C GLU A 33 -3.88 0.01 -0.41
N THR A 34 -3.85 0.39 0.88
CA THR A 34 -2.63 0.85 1.54
C THR A 34 -1.54 -0.24 1.52
N ILE A 35 -1.90 -1.48 1.84
CA ILE A 35 -0.97 -2.61 1.81
C ILE A 35 -0.44 -2.84 0.39
N ALA A 36 -1.33 -2.82 -0.62
CA ALA A 36 -0.92 -2.97 -2.02
C ALA A 36 0.02 -1.83 -2.48
N GLY A 37 -0.21 -0.60 -2.02
CA GLY A 37 0.70 0.53 -2.23
C GLY A 37 2.08 0.28 -1.62
N LEU A 38 2.13 -0.13 -0.35
CA LEU A 38 3.39 -0.45 0.35
C LEU A 38 4.17 -1.57 -0.34
N VAL A 39 3.50 -2.64 -0.79
CA VAL A 39 4.14 -3.73 -1.53
C VAL A 39 4.76 -3.21 -2.83
N ARG A 40 4.04 -2.41 -3.61
CA ARG A 40 4.57 -1.82 -4.85
C ARG A 40 5.80 -0.93 -4.60
N ILE A 41 5.78 -0.12 -3.54
CA ILE A 41 6.91 0.75 -3.18
C ILE A 41 8.17 -0.07 -2.89
N VAL A 42 8.08 -1.11 -2.04
CA VAL A 42 9.27 -1.91 -1.72
C VAL A 42 9.76 -2.73 -2.91
N GLY A 43 8.86 -3.17 -3.80
CA GLY A 43 9.22 -3.78 -5.09
C GLY A 43 10.01 -2.83 -5.97
N ALA A 44 9.49 -1.61 -6.19
CA ALA A 44 10.17 -0.59 -6.97
C ALA A 44 11.54 -0.23 -6.38
N GLN A 45 11.66 -0.09 -5.06
CA GLN A 45 12.95 0.17 -4.41
C GLN A 45 13.95 -0.96 -4.62
N ALA A 46 13.52 -2.22 -4.55
CA ALA A 46 14.39 -3.35 -4.88
C ALA A 46 14.88 -3.28 -6.34
N GLY A 47 13.99 -2.94 -7.28
CA GLY A 47 14.37 -2.73 -8.68
C GLY A 47 15.39 -1.59 -8.86
N ILE A 48 15.16 -0.45 -8.22
CA ILE A 48 16.05 0.72 -8.31
C ILE A 48 17.47 0.39 -7.83
N VAL A 49 17.58 -0.21 -6.65
CA VAL A 49 18.88 -0.57 -6.03
C VAL A 49 19.65 -1.58 -6.88
N LEU A 50 18.95 -2.54 -7.50
CA LEU A 50 19.57 -3.62 -8.26
C LEU A 50 19.94 -3.23 -9.70
N TYR A 51 19.13 -2.39 -10.36
CA TYR A 51 19.26 -2.16 -11.80
C TYR A 51 19.65 -0.73 -12.17
N CYS A 52 19.23 0.28 -11.41
CA CYS A 52 19.33 1.67 -11.85
C CYS A 52 20.68 2.34 -11.58
N ARG A 53 21.48 1.79 -10.67
CA ARG A 53 22.83 2.30 -10.36
C ARG A 53 23.80 2.26 -11.55
N LYS A 54 23.48 1.50 -12.59
CA LYS A 54 24.26 1.48 -13.83
C LYS A 54 24.04 2.72 -14.69
N PHE A 55 22.88 3.37 -14.55
CA PHE A 55 22.43 4.45 -15.41
C PHE A 55 22.40 5.80 -14.69
N TYR A 56 22.17 5.79 -13.38
CA TYR A 56 21.88 6.97 -12.57
C TYR A 56 22.57 6.93 -11.21
N THR A 57 22.71 8.11 -10.59
CA THR A 57 23.20 8.22 -9.22
C THR A 57 22.03 8.06 -8.26
N VAL A 58 22.09 7.05 -7.40
CA VAL A 58 21.05 6.75 -6.42
C VAL A 58 21.52 7.16 -5.02
N ASP A 59 20.67 7.86 -4.27
CA ASP A 59 20.87 8.09 -2.84
C ASP A 59 20.53 6.81 -2.05
N ASP A 60 21.58 6.05 -1.73
CA ASP A 60 21.46 4.79 -1.02
C ASP A 60 20.86 4.95 0.39
N ALA A 61 21.08 6.09 1.06
CA ALA A 61 20.55 6.31 2.39
C ALA A 61 19.03 6.51 2.35
N VAL A 62 18.53 7.28 1.37
CA VAL A 62 17.10 7.47 1.14
C VAL A 62 16.44 6.16 0.73
N SER A 63 17.01 5.45 -0.25
CA SER A 63 16.44 4.20 -0.75
C SER A 63 16.34 3.11 0.33
N GLU A 64 17.42 2.92 1.09
CA GLU A 64 17.49 1.94 2.17
C GLU A 64 16.62 2.36 3.37
N GLY A 65 16.53 3.65 3.67
CA GLY A 65 15.60 4.20 4.65
C GLY A 65 14.12 3.94 4.31
N LEU A 66 13.75 4.16 3.05
CA LEU A 66 12.39 3.91 2.54
C LEU A 66 12.06 2.42 2.57
N SER A 67 12.96 1.59 2.04
CA SER A 67 12.81 0.12 2.03
C SER A 67 12.55 -0.43 3.44
N ARG A 68 13.37 -0.03 4.44
CA ARG A 68 13.17 -0.46 5.84
C ARG A 68 11.84 0.01 6.42
N THR A 69 11.46 1.26 6.18
CA THR A 69 10.22 1.83 6.72
C THR A 69 9.00 1.09 6.17
N VAL A 70 8.97 0.84 4.86
CA VAL A 70 7.88 0.13 4.20
C VAL A 70 7.82 -1.33 4.63
N ARG A 71 8.97 -2.02 4.72
CA ARG A 71 9.02 -3.41 5.23
C ARG A 71 8.46 -3.53 6.65
N ARG A 72 8.83 -2.61 7.55
CA ARG A 72 8.27 -2.57 8.91
C ARG A 72 6.76 -2.34 8.91
N ALA A 73 6.27 -1.44 8.06
CA ALA A 73 4.83 -1.19 7.94
C ALA A 73 4.07 -2.43 7.43
N LEU A 74 4.64 -3.17 6.48
CA LEU A 74 4.10 -4.44 5.98
C LEU A 74 4.13 -5.53 7.06
N ASP A 75 5.24 -5.65 7.81
CA ASP A 75 5.36 -6.59 8.93
C ASP A 75 4.27 -6.35 9.99
N VAL A 76 4.00 -5.08 10.33
CA VAL A 76 2.94 -4.70 11.29
C VAL A 76 1.56 -5.00 10.72
N SER A 77 1.34 -4.78 9.42
CA SER A 77 0.01 -4.87 8.80
C SER A 77 -0.41 -6.31 8.48
N LEU A 78 0.54 -7.18 8.12
CA LEU A 78 0.32 -8.53 7.61
C LEU A 78 0.91 -9.63 8.49
N GLY A 79 1.84 -9.28 9.39
CA GLY A 79 2.71 -10.23 10.07
C GLY A 79 3.92 -10.62 9.21
N HIS A 80 5.03 -10.93 9.87
CA HIS A 80 6.34 -11.06 9.24
C HIS A 80 6.40 -12.06 8.06
N ARG A 81 5.83 -13.26 8.23
CA ARG A 81 5.86 -14.29 7.17
C ARG A 81 5.05 -13.90 5.93
N GLN A 82 3.89 -13.29 6.14
CA GLN A 82 3.05 -12.84 5.03
C GLN A 82 3.68 -11.65 4.32
N ALA A 83 4.25 -10.70 5.07
CA ALA A 83 5.00 -9.57 4.52
C ALA A 83 6.15 -10.06 3.62
N GLN A 84 6.99 -10.99 4.11
CA GLN A 84 8.06 -11.59 3.30
C GLN A 84 7.54 -12.24 2.02
N THR A 85 6.40 -12.94 2.09
CA THR A 85 5.81 -13.63 0.94
C THR A 85 5.35 -12.64 -0.13
N VAL A 86 4.63 -11.57 0.25
CA VAL A 86 4.14 -10.57 -0.71
C VAL A 86 5.29 -9.73 -1.28
N ILE A 87 6.30 -9.40 -0.47
CA ILE A 87 7.51 -8.69 -0.93
C ILE A 87 8.27 -9.54 -1.95
N ALA A 88 8.45 -10.84 -1.69
CA ALA A 88 9.15 -11.72 -2.61
C ALA A 88 8.37 -11.92 -3.93
N ALA A 89 7.03 -12.00 -3.86
CA ALA A 89 6.18 -12.07 -5.03
C ALA A 89 6.30 -10.80 -5.88
N GLU A 90 6.22 -9.65 -5.25
CA GLU A 90 6.36 -8.37 -5.95
C GLU A 90 7.76 -8.17 -6.53
N GLY A 91 8.80 -8.59 -5.81
CA GLY A 91 10.17 -8.55 -6.33
C GLY A 91 10.34 -9.37 -7.62
N ARG A 92 9.68 -10.53 -7.73
CA ARG A 92 9.65 -11.32 -8.98
C ARG A 92 8.90 -10.59 -10.08
N ARG A 93 7.72 -10.04 -9.78
CA ARG A 93 6.92 -9.26 -10.74
C ARG A 93 7.72 -8.09 -11.32
N VAL A 94 8.41 -7.33 -10.47
CA VAL A 94 9.26 -6.21 -10.90
C VAL A 94 10.44 -6.70 -11.74
N ALA A 95 11.09 -7.81 -11.36
CA ALA A 95 12.18 -8.37 -12.16
C ALA A 95 11.70 -8.82 -13.56
N GLU A 96 10.51 -9.41 -13.66
CA GLU A 96 9.88 -9.77 -14.93
C GLU A 96 9.55 -8.53 -15.78
N GLU A 97 9.02 -7.48 -15.16
CA GLU A 97 8.75 -6.19 -15.81
C GLU A 97 10.03 -5.56 -16.37
N ILE A 98 11.10 -5.51 -15.56
CA ILE A 98 12.42 -5.01 -15.98
C ILE A 98 12.98 -5.83 -17.13
N ALA A 99 12.81 -7.16 -17.10
CA ALA A 99 13.25 -8.03 -18.20
C ALA A 99 12.47 -7.79 -19.49
N ALA A 100 11.18 -7.45 -19.40
CA ALA A 100 10.32 -7.19 -20.55
C ALA A 100 10.55 -5.80 -21.16
N VAL A 101 10.67 -4.76 -20.34
CA VAL A 101 10.80 -3.35 -20.77
C VAL A 101 12.25 -2.97 -21.04
N GLY A 102 13.20 -3.63 -20.37
CA GLY A 102 14.61 -3.26 -20.36
C GLY A 102 14.95 -2.33 -19.19
N ALA A 103 16.08 -2.61 -18.54
CA ALA A 103 16.48 -1.91 -17.32
C ALA A 103 16.71 -0.40 -17.50
N GLU A 104 17.23 0.04 -18.64
CA GLU A 104 17.47 1.46 -18.90
C GLU A 104 16.16 2.25 -18.95
N GLN A 105 15.20 1.80 -19.77
CA GLN A 105 13.88 2.42 -19.90
C GLN A 105 13.12 2.37 -18.56
N TRP A 106 13.10 1.21 -17.91
CA TRP A 106 12.43 1.07 -16.61
C TRP A 106 12.98 2.05 -15.57
N CYS A 107 14.31 2.23 -15.52
CA CYS A 107 14.94 3.18 -14.60
C CYS A 107 14.66 4.64 -14.97
N ALA A 108 14.59 4.98 -16.26
CA ALA A 108 14.19 6.30 -16.70
C ALA A 108 12.76 6.64 -16.24
N ASP A 109 11.83 5.69 -16.38
CA ASP A 109 10.44 5.84 -15.95
C ASP A 109 10.34 6.02 -14.42
N GLN A 110 11.07 5.22 -13.64
CA GLN A 110 11.11 5.39 -12.17
C GLN A 110 11.67 6.74 -11.76
N ARG A 111 12.70 7.23 -12.45
CA ARG A 111 13.31 8.55 -12.17
C ARG A 111 12.33 9.68 -12.45
N GLU A 112 11.59 9.60 -13.55
CA GLU A 112 10.55 10.57 -13.88
C GLU A 112 9.46 10.60 -12.80
N ILE A 113 8.89 9.44 -12.46
CA ILE A 113 7.83 9.32 -11.44
C ILE A 113 8.28 9.89 -10.09
N LEU A 114 9.42 9.44 -9.56
CA LEU A 114 9.86 9.84 -8.22
C LEU A 114 10.27 11.32 -8.15
N ASN A 115 10.84 11.88 -9.22
CA ASN A 115 11.18 13.30 -9.26
C ASN A 115 9.93 14.19 -9.34
N THR A 116 8.89 13.77 -10.06
CA THR A 116 7.60 14.47 -10.07
C THR A 116 6.96 14.50 -8.69
N ASP A 117 7.04 13.40 -7.94
CA ASP A 117 6.48 13.27 -6.59
C ASP A 117 7.38 13.90 -5.50
N GLY A 118 8.51 14.50 -5.87
CA GLY A 118 9.46 15.15 -4.94
C GLY A 118 10.30 14.19 -4.11
N VAL A 119 10.29 12.89 -4.43
CA VAL A 119 11.06 11.85 -3.74
C VAL A 119 12.45 11.75 -4.38
N ARG A 120 13.45 12.33 -3.72
CA ARG A 120 14.84 12.42 -4.20
C ARG A 120 15.63 11.12 -3.99
N VAL A 121 15.26 10.06 -4.71
CA VAL A 121 16.03 8.81 -4.75
C VAL A 121 17.12 8.87 -5.83
N PHE A 122 16.83 9.50 -6.96
CA PHE A 122 17.80 9.79 -8.02
C PHE A 122 18.37 11.19 -7.78
N ILE A 123 19.70 11.35 -7.83
CA ILE A 123 20.39 12.60 -7.46
C ILE A 123 21.28 13.19 -8.56
N ASP A 124 21.29 12.57 -9.74
CA ASP A 124 21.83 13.15 -10.97
C ASP A 124 20.85 14.12 -11.67
#